data_AF-A0A7R9DRI1-F1
#
_entry.id   AF-A0A7R9DRI1-F1
#
_cell.length_a   1.000
_cell.length_b   1.000
_cell.length_c   1.000
_cell.angle_alpha   90.00
_cell.angle_beta   90.00
_cell.angle_gamma   90.00
#
_symmetry.space_group_name_H-M   'P 1'
#
loop_
_entity.id
_entity.type
_entity.pdbx_description
1 polymer ?
#
loop_
_entity_poly.entity_id
_entity_poly.type
_entity_poly.pdbx_seq_one_letter_code
_entity_poly.pdbx_strand_id
1 'polypeptide(L)' 'MAARESGRIKDANQKRVLDEAARKRRARKAVEALERDNFHDDPHADLVMSKKVPKFQETLESQRGRKKKTKGADYYKQ' A
#
# COMPACT_ATOMS: atom_id res chain seq x y z
N MET A 1 -9.61 -0.03 2.59
CA MET A 1 -10.71 -0.69 3.32
C MET A 1 -11.56 0.38 3.99
N ALA A 2 -12.83 0.55 3.63
CA ALA A 2 -13.73 1.42 4.37
C ALA A 2 -14.05 0.75 5.73
N ALA A 3 -13.73 1.40 6.84
CA ALA A 3 -14.03 0.89 8.16
C ALA A 3 -15.55 0.71 8.30
N ARG A 4 -15.99 -0.53 8.55
CA ARG A 4 -17.40 -0.89 8.78
C ARG A 4 -17.80 -0.48 10.18
N GLU A 5 -17.96 0.80 10.44
CA GLU A 5 -18.48 1.30 11.71
C GLU A 5 -19.89 1.88 11.56
N SER A 6 -20.76 1.54 12.51
CA SER A 6 -22.14 2.02 12.54
C SER A 6 -22.17 3.47 13.04
N GLY A 7 -22.60 4.41 12.19
CA GLY A 7 -22.75 5.82 12.54
C GLY A 7 -23.59 6.06 13.81
N ARG A 8 -24.59 5.21 14.05
CA ARG A 8 -25.43 5.26 15.27
C ARG A 8 -24.62 5.08 16.56
N ILE A 9 -23.56 4.27 16.53
CA ILE A 9 -22.70 4.01 17.69
C ILE A 9 -21.77 5.20 17.96
N LYS A 10 -21.31 5.89 16.89
CA LYS A 10 -20.53 7.12 17.00
C LYS A 10 -21.37 8.24 17.64
N ASP A 11 -22.57 8.47 17.13
CA ASP A 11 -23.45 9.55 17.61
C ASP A 11 -23.87 9.32 19.07
N ALA A 12 -24.20 8.09 19.44
CA ALA A 12 -24.54 7.75 20.82
C ALA A 12 -23.36 7.96 21.79
N ASN A 13 -22.12 7.68 21.37
CA ASN A 13 -20.94 7.92 22.19
C ASN A 13 -20.57 9.39 22.36
N GLN A 14 -20.88 10.24 21.38
CA GLN A 14 -20.65 11.69 21.45
C GLN A 14 -21.60 12.39 22.43
N LYS A 15 -22.85 11.90 22.54
CA LYS A 15 -23.87 12.49 23.42
C LYS A 15 -23.74 12.06 24.89
N ARG A 16 -22.86 11.11 25.22
CA ARG A 16 -22.66 10.65 26.60
C ARG A 16 -21.83 11.66 27.39
N VAL A 17 -22.42 12.19 28.45
CA VAL A 17 -21.70 13.01 29.44
C VAL A 17 -20.83 12.07 30.28
N LEU A 18 -19.51 12.29 30.24
CA LEU A 18 -18.52 11.54 31.00
C LEU A 18 -17.94 12.40 32.12
N ASP A 19 -17.59 11.75 33.23
CA ASP A 19 -16.79 12.36 34.29
C ASP A 19 -15.40 12.78 33.77
N GLU A 20 -14.74 13.67 34.51
CA GLU A 20 -13.47 14.26 34.09
C GLU A 20 -12.36 13.20 33.95
N ALA A 21 -12.35 12.20 34.83
CA ALA A 21 -11.35 11.14 34.83
C ALA A 21 -11.48 10.23 33.59
N ALA A 22 -12.70 9.86 33.21
CA ALA A 22 -13.03 9.08 32.03
C ALA A 22 -12.72 9.86 30.75
N ARG A 23 -12.97 11.17 30.73
CA ARG A 23 -12.59 12.05 29.61
C ARG A 23 -11.08 12.06 29.41
N LYS A 24 -10.30 12.25 30.49
CA LYS A 24 -8.83 12.21 30.45
C LYS A 24 -8.30 10.84 30.01
N ARG A 25 -8.90 9.73 30.47
CA ARG A 25 -8.53 8.37 30.03
C ARG A 25 -8.81 8.15 28.54
N ARG A 26 -9.98 8.59 28.06
CA ARG A 26 -10.35 8.46 26.64
C ARG A 26 -9.42 9.28 25.74
N ALA A 27 -9.10 10.51 26.14
CA ALA A 27 -8.14 11.35 25.42
C ALA A 27 -6.75 10.70 25.33
N ARG A 28 -6.21 10.21 26.46
CA ARG A 28 -4.92 9.51 26.47
C ARG A 28 -4.92 8.27 25.56
N LYS A 29 -5.96 7.43 25.67
CA LYS A 29 -6.08 6.24 24.81
C LYS A 29 -6.15 6.60 23.32
N ALA A 30 -6.79 7.71 22.97
CA ALA A 30 -6.85 8.17 21.58
C ALA A 30 -5.46 8.60 21.07
N VAL A 31 -4.69 9.32 21.90
CA VAL A 31 -3.32 9.73 21.57
C VAL A 31 -2.41 8.51 21.44
N GLU A 32 -2.41 7.60 22.42
CA GLU A 32 -1.61 6.36 22.39
C GLU A 32 -1.92 5.50 21.15
N ALA A 33 -3.19 5.45 20.73
CA ALA A 33 -3.57 4.72 19.52
C ALA A 33 -3.00 5.38 18.25
N LEU A 34 -3.03 6.71 18.16
CA LEU A 34 -2.44 7.45 17.04
C LEU A 34 -0.91 7.32 17.02
N GLU A 35 -0.25 7.33 18.18
CA GLU A 35 1.20 7.15 18.28
C GLU A 35 1.62 5.75 17.81
N ARG A 36 0.89 4.70 18.23
CA ARG A 36 1.15 3.32 17.79
C ARG A 36 0.86 3.12 16.31
N ASP A 37 -0.12 3.82 15.75
CA ASP A 37 -0.46 3.70 14.33
C ASP A 37 0.49 4.49 13.41
N ASN A 38 1.08 5.57 13.93
CA ASN A 38 2.09 6.33 13.18
C ASN A 38 3.47 5.68 13.24
N PHE A 39 3.74 4.86 14.25
CA PHE A 39 5.00 4.14 14.42
C PHE A 39 4.87 2.67 14.01
N HIS A 40 4.63 2.45 12.72
CA HIS A 40 4.79 1.13 12.11
C HIS A 40 6.11 1.06 11.38
N ASP A 41 6.83 -0.04 11.54
CA ASP A 41 7.98 -0.34 10.69
C ASP A 41 7.49 -0.44 9.24
N ASP A 42 8.16 0.28 8.33
CA ASP A 42 7.85 0.20 6.91
C ASP A 42 7.99 -1.28 6.49
N PRO A 43 6.92 -1.96 6.03
CA PRO A 43 6.99 -3.36 5.62
C PRO A 43 7.94 -3.59 4.43
N HIS A 44 8.43 -2.51 3.82
CA HIS A 44 9.39 -2.51 2.72
C HIS A 44 10.73 -1.84 3.07
N ALA A 45 11.02 -1.58 4.35
CA ALA A 45 12.28 -0.97 4.80
C ALA A 45 13.53 -1.69 4.24
N ASP A 46 13.49 -3.03 4.19
CA ASP A 46 14.58 -3.88 3.68
C ASP A 46 14.31 -4.40 2.25
N LEU A 47 13.40 -3.78 1.50
CA LEU A 47 13.05 -4.26 0.16
C LEU A 47 14.20 -4.06 -0.83
N VAL A 48 15.01 -5.10 -1.00
CA VAL A 48 16.02 -5.16 -2.04
C VAL A 48 15.37 -5.56 -3.36
N MET A 49 15.16 -4.59 -4.25
CA MET A 49 14.67 -4.86 -5.59
C MET A 49 15.70 -5.69 -6.38
N SER A 50 15.31 -6.92 -6.75
CA SER A 50 16.17 -7.78 -7.55
C SER A 50 16.43 -7.18 -8.92
N LYS A 51 17.71 -7.09 -9.33
CA LYS A 51 18.12 -6.66 -10.67
C LYS A 51 17.62 -7.60 -11.78
N LYS A 52 17.13 -8.80 -11.43
CA LYS A 52 16.58 -9.79 -12.36
C LYS A 52 15.07 -9.62 -12.60
N VAL A 53 14.42 -8.64 -11.97
CA VAL A 53 13.00 -8.37 -12.22
C VAL A 53 12.82 -7.93 -13.68
N PRO A 54 11.88 -8.54 -14.44
CA PRO A 54 11.61 -8.14 -15.80
C PRO A 54 11.26 -6.65 -15.87
N LYS A 55 12.06 -5.89 -16.63
CA LYS A 55 11.78 -4.47 -16.88
C LYS A 55 10.84 -4.38 -18.07
N PHE A 56 9.54 -4.25 -17.81
CA PHE A 56 8.53 -4.01 -18.84
C PHE A 56 8.54 -2.56 -19.35
N GLN A 57 9.71 -1.92 -19.39
CA GLN A 57 9.90 -0.58 -19.97
C GLN A 57 9.99 -0.62 -21.51
N GLU A 58 9.56 -1.71 -22.15
CA GLU A 58 9.44 -1.75 -23.60
C GLU A 58 8.25 -0.90 -24.05
N THR A 59 8.46 0.41 -24.15
CA THR A 59 7.62 1.27 -25.01
C THR A 59 8.00 0.98 -26.47
N LEU A 60 7.06 1.16 -27.41
CA LEU A 60 7.28 0.98 -28.86
C LEU A 60 8.53 1.72 -29.40
N GLU A 61 8.99 2.74 -28.68
CA GLU A 61 10.19 3.52 -28.98
C GLU A 61 11.50 2.76 -28.72
N SER A 62 11.54 1.93 -27.67
CA SER A 62 12.71 1.12 -27.29
C SER A 62 12.98 -0.09 -28.20
N GLN A 63 11.95 -0.57 -28.93
CA GLN A 63 12.11 -1.65 -29.91
C GLN A 63 12.83 -1.22 -31.20
N ARG A 64 12.94 0.09 -31.46
CA ARG A 64 13.60 0.62 -32.67
C ARG A 64 15.11 0.37 -32.71
N GLY A 65 15.74 0.04 -31.57
CA GLY A 65 17.19 -0.22 -31.47
C GLY A 65 17.61 -1.69 -31.61
N ARG A 66 16.70 -2.65 -31.45
CA ARG A 66 17.02 -4.09 -31.59
C ARG A 66 16.52 -4.58 -32.94
N LYS A 67 17.39 -4.54 -33.95
CA LYS A 67 17.20 -5.31 -35.20
C LYS A 67 17.14 -6.81 -34.84
N LYS A 68 15.94 -7.30 -34.56
CA LYS A 68 15.65 -8.73 -34.44
C LYS A 68 15.98 -9.33 -35.80
N LYS A 69 17.05 -10.14 -35.89
CA LYS A 69 17.33 -10.90 -37.12
C LYS A 69 16.10 -11.75 -37.40
N THR A 70 15.35 -11.40 -38.44
CA THR A 70 14.24 -12.19 -38.93
C THR A 70 14.80 -13.54 -39.35
N LYS A 71 14.48 -14.60 -38.59
CA LYS A 71 14.79 -15.97 -39.02
C LYS A 71 14.01 -16.21 -40.30
N GLY A 72 14.74 -16.45 -41.40
CA GLY A 72 14.15 -16.70 -42.71
C GLY A 72 13.28 -17.95 -42.72
N ALA A 73 12.47 -18.10 -43.76
CA ALA A 73 11.52 -19.19 -43.94
C ALA A 73 12.13 -20.60 -43.82
N ASP A 74 13.44 -20.72 -43.97
CA ASP A 74 14.17 -21.99 -43.83
C ASP A 74 14.31 -22.46 -42.38
N TYR A 75 14.00 -21.63 -41.37
CA TYR A 75 14.03 -22.05 -39.96
C TYR A 75 12.88 -22.98 -39.56
N TYR A 76 11.78 -23.00 -40.33
CA TYR A 76 10.58 -23.79 -40.04
C TYR A 76 10.39 -25.01 -40.95
N LYS A 77 11.38 -25.30 -41.81
CA LYS A 77 11.40 -26.55 -42.58
C LYS A 77 12.09 -27.63 -41.73
N GLN A 78 11.33 -28.25 -40.85
CA GLN A 78 11.62 -29.58 -40.32
C GLN A 78 10.65 -30.58 -40.93
#